data_AF-A0A7S4UBV7-F1
#
_entry.id   AF-A0A7S4UBV7-F1
#
_cell.length_a   1.000
_cell.length_b   1.000
_cell.length_c   1.000
_cell.angle_alpha   90.00
_cell.angle_beta   90.00
_cell.angle_gamma   90.00
#
_symmetry.space_group_name_H-M   'P 1'
#
loop_
_entity.id
_entity.type
_entity.pdbx_description
1 polymer ?
#
loop_
_entity_poly.entity_id
_entity_poly.type
_entity_poly.pdbx_seq_one_letter_code
_entity_poly.pdbx_strand_id
1 'polypeptide(L)'
;PGPLSNNYLPQPVVGAERGEKRELFPNICDVTKHPYNAVGDGVTVNTEAIQRAIDTCSQGKHGGTVLFPKKSGVFVSSSLFLKSDVTLRIEAGATLQGTKDIELTPMVYTRREAVMMDA
;
A
#
# COMPACT_ATOMS: atom_id res chain seq x y z
N PRO A 1 -15.59 20.88 36.26
CA PRO A 1 -16.10 21.71 35.14
C PRO A 1 -14.97 22.54 34.53
N GLY A 2 -14.37 22.05 33.43
CA GLY A 2 -13.28 22.74 32.73
C GLY A 2 -13.75 24.02 32.01
N PRO A 3 -12.83 24.88 31.57
CA PRO A 3 -13.13 26.23 31.06
C PRO A 3 -13.72 26.26 29.64
N LEU A 4 -14.12 25.12 29.09
CA LEU A 4 -14.68 25.03 27.74
C LEU A 4 -16.20 24.83 27.84
N SER A 5 -16.95 25.71 27.19
CA SER A 5 -18.41 25.56 27.03
C SER A 5 -18.71 24.25 26.32
N ASN A 6 -19.72 23.52 26.80
CA ASN A 6 -20.22 22.23 26.28
C ASN A 6 -20.88 22.35 24.88
N ASN A 7 -20.22 22.99 23.92
CA ASN A 7 -20.68 23.05 22.53
C ASN A 7 -20.11 21.86 21.76
N TYR A 8 -20.53 20.66 22.16
CA TYR A 8 -20.37 19.47 21.34
C TYR A 8 -21.42 19.52 20.23
N LEU A 9 -21.02 20.03 19.05
CA LEU A 9 -21.85 19.90 17.86
C LEU A 9 -21.79 18.43 17.42
N PRO A 10 -22.92 17.69 17.38
CA PRO A 10 -22.94 16.38 16.77
C PRO A 10 -22.58 16.54 15.29
N GLN A 11 -21.61 15.76 14.83
CA GLN A 11 -21.32 15.62 13.40
C GLN A 11 -22.52 14.90 12.73
N PRO A 12 -23.00 15.27 11.54
CA PRO A 12 -22.82 16.48 10.73
C PRO A 12 -24.03 17.44 10.84
N VAL A 13 -23.78 18.75 10.81
CA VAL A 13 -24.84 19.79 10.77
C VAL A 13 -25.64 19.71 9.46
N VAL A 14 -26.96 19.79 9.57
CA VAL A 14 -27.87 19.87 8.43
C VAL A 14 -27.51 21.12 7.62
N GLY A 15 -27.04 20.93 6.38
CA GLY A 15 -26.67 22.02 5.47
C GLY A 15 -25.18 22.27 5.29
N ALA A 16 -24.29 21.63 6.07
CA ALA A 16 -22.90 21.53 5.63
C ALA A 16 -22.87 20.60 4.41
N GLU A 17 -22.26 21.05 3.32
CA GLU A 17 -21.98 20.18 2.19
C GLU A 17 -21.28 18.93 2.75
N ARG A 18 -21.85 17.76 2.48
CA ARG A 18 -21.11 16.50 2.67
C ARG A 18 -19.85 16.70 1.86
N GLY A 19 -18.70 16.85 2.55
CA GLY A 19 -17.42 17.07 1.90
C GLY A 19 -17.34 16.19 0.68
N GLU A 20 -16.99 16.79 -0.47
CA GLU A 20 -16.97 16.17 -1.79
C GLU A 20 -16.64 14.69 -1.62
N LYS A 21 -17.49 13.77 -2.12
CA LYS A 21 -17.21 12.34 -2.08
C LYS A 21 -15.88 12.14 -2.81
N ARG A 22 -14.77 12.26 -2.10
CA ARG A 22 -13.49 11.75 -2.51
C ARG A 22 -13.77 10.27 -2.59
N GLU A 23 -13.99 9.77 -3.80
CA GLU A 23 -13.82 8.35 -4.13
C GLU A 23 -12.63 7.90 -3.29
N LEU A 24 -12.87 7.10 -2.24
CA LEU A 24 -11.94 7.01 -1.11
C LEU A 24 -10.53 6.57 -1.54
N PHE A 25 -10.39 6.04 -2.76
CA PHE A 25 -9.14 5.71 -3.42
C PHE A 25 -9.35 5.84 -4.95
N PRO A 26 -9.16 7.02 -5.58
CA PRO A 26 -9.54 7.20 -6.99
C PRO A 26 -8.64 6.40 -7.96
N ASN A 27 -7.46 5.99 -7.50
CA ASN A 27 -6.49 5.22 -8.29
C ASN A 27 -6.22 3.89 -7.60
N ILE A 28 -6.78 2.80 -8.11
CA ILE A 28 -6.55 1.44 -7.61
C ILE A 28 -5.73 0.67 -8.65
N CYS A 29 -4.54 0.23 -8.27
CA CYS A 29 -3.71 -0.67 -9.06
C CYS A 29 -3.85 -2.08 -8.50
N ASP A 30 -4.73 -2.87 -9.09
CA ASP A 30 -4.85 -4.30 -8.79
C ASP A 30 -3.65 -5.05 -9.37
N VAL A 31 -2.81 -5.62 -8.51
CA VAL A 31 -1.58 -6.30 -8.91
C VAL A 31 -1.83 -7.54 -9.79
N THR A 32 -3.01 -8.14 -9.71
CA THR A 32 -3.36 -9.36 -10.48
C THR A 32 -3.83 -9.06 -11.90
N LYS A 33 -4.18 -7.80 -12.19
CA LYS A 33 -4.71 -7.38 -13.49
C LYS A 33 -3.59 -6.92 -14.42
N HIS A 34 -3.89 -6.93 -15.72
CA HIS A 34 -3.05 -6.29 -16.71
C HIS A 34 -2.89 -4.80 -16.35
N PRO A 35 -1.67 -4.24 -16.39
CA PRO A 35 -0.44 -4.79 -16.99
C PRO A 35 0.50 -5.55 -16.03
N TYR A 36 0.16 -5.68 -14.75
CA TYR A 36 1.07 -6.19 -13.71
C TYR A 36 1.08 -7.71 -13.65
N ASN A 37 -0.10 -8.34 -13.73
CA ASN A 37 -0.28 -9.80 -13.81
C ASN A 37 0.50 -10.60 -12.74
N ALA A 38 0.53 -10.11 -11.50
CA ALA A 38 1.13 -10.82 -10.38
C ALA A 38 0.38 -12.13 -10.09
N VAL A 39 1.12 -13.20 -9.81
CA VAL A 39 0.63 -14.56 -9.60
C VAL A 39 0.75 -14.93 -8.12
N GLY A 40 -0.38 -15.26 -7.51
CA GLY A 40 -0.46 -15.59 -6.08
C GLY A 40 -0.34 -17.07 -5.75
N ASP A 41 0.58 -17.78 -6.40
CA ASP A 41 0.79 -19.23 -6.26
C ASP A 41 1.72 -19.63 -5.11
N GLY A 42 2.34 -18.66 -4.43
CA GLY A 42 3.32 -18.89 -3.37
C GLY A 42 4.72 -19.32 -3.84
N VAL A 43 4.98 -19.28 -5.15
CA VAL A 43 6.26 -19.72 -5.75
C VAL A 43 6.82 -18.65 -6.68
N THR A 44 5.98 -18.03 -7.50
CA THR A 44 6.36 -17.02 -8.47
C THR A 44 6.83 -15.75 -7.76
N VAL A 45 8.03 -15.27 -8.11
CA VAL A 45 8.57 -14.01 -7.61
C VAL A 45 7.94 -12.85 -8.38
N ASN A 46 7.14 -12.04 -7.69
CA ASN A 46 6.32 -10.96 -8.25
C ASN A 46 6.92 -9.56 -8.08
N THR A 47 8.21 -9.45 -7.71
CA THR A 47 8.84 -8.17 -7.35
C THR A 47 8.63 -7.10 -8.44
N GLU A 48 8.94 -7.42 -9.69
CA GLU A 48 8.82 -6.45 -10.80
C GLU A 48 7.35 -6.09 -11.10
N ALA A 49 6.43 -7.02 -10.98
CA ALA A 49 5.00 -6.78 -11.17
C ALA A 49 4.46 -5.81 -10.11
N ILE A 50 4.80 -6.06 -8.85
CA ILE A 50 4.34 -5.25 -7.72
C ILE A 50 5.03 -3.87 -7.72
N GLN A 51 6.32 -3.80 -8.04
CA GLN A 51 7.03 -2.52 -8.14
C GLN A 51 6.45 -1.63 -9.24
N ARG A 52 6.12 -2.20 -10.41
CA ARG A 52 5.42 -1.46 -11.48
C ARG A 52 4.05 -0.96 -11.04
N ALA A 53 3.32 -1.74 -10.23
CA ALA A 53 2.04 -1.32 -9.67
C ALA A 53 2.21 -0.14 -8.69
N ILE A 54 3.22 -0.18 -7.83
CA ILE A 54 3.57 0.93 -6.93
C ILE A 54 3.93 2.18 -7.73
N ASP A 55 4.82 2.05 -8.71
CA ASP A 55 5.29 3.19 -9.51
C ASP A 55 4.13 3.84 -10.27
N THR A 56 3.24 3.04 -10.87
CA THR A 56 2.08 3.56 -11.61
C THR A 56 1.06 4.20 -10.68
N CYS A 57 0.75 3.60 -9.53
CA CYS A 57 -0.18 4.18 -8.57
C CYS A 57 0.35 5.47 -7.94
N SER A 58 1.67 5.60 -7.78
CA SER A 58 2.28 6.81 -7.23
C SER A 58 2.15 8.04 -8.15
N GLN A 59 1.97 7.85 -9.46
CA GLN A 59 1.86 8.93 -10.44
C GLN A 59 0.48 9.60 -10.46
N GLY A 60 -0.49 9.08 -9.72
CA GLY A 60 -1.79 9.71 -9.58
C GLY A 60 -1.70 11.10 -8.92
N LYS A 61 -2.57 12.05 -9.31
CA LYS A 61 -2.61 13.42 -8.74
C LYS A 61 -2.73 13.50 -7.21
N HIS A 62 -3.17 12.41 -6.56
CA HIS A 62 -3.30 12.29 -5.10
C HIS A 62 -2.72 10.97 -4.60
N GLY A 63 -1.75 10.40 -5.35
CA GLY A 63 -1.27 9.05 -5.14
C GLY A 63 -2.29 7.97 -5.52
N GLY A 64 -2.19 6.80 -4.88
CA GLY A 64 -2.99 5.63 -5.25
C GLY A 64 -2.89 4.45 -4.29
N THR A 65 -3.72 3.45 -4.51
CA THR A 65 -3.78 2.22 -3.73
C THR A 65 -3.34 1.03 -4.56
N VAL A 66 -2.26 0.38 -4.15
CA VAL A 66 -1.84 -0.91 -4.69
C VAL A 66 -2.65 -1.98 -3.96
N LEU A 67 -3.50 -2.68 -4.70
CA LEU A 67 -4.48 -3.62 -4.18
C LEU A 67 -4.02 -5.06 -4.43
N PHE A 68 -3.96 -5.85 -3.36
CA PHE A 68 -3.92 -7.31 -3.40
C PHE A 68 -5.33 -7.82 -3.11
N PRO A 69 -6.07 -8.32 -4.11
CA PRO A 69 -7.49 -8.59 -3.97
C PRO A 69 -7.78 -9.76 -3.02
N LYS A 70 -9.03 -9.88 -2.57
CA LYS A 70 -9.50 -11.07 -1.84
C LYS A 70 -9.25 -12.36 -2.63
N LYS A 71 -8.88 -13.42 -1.92
CA LYS A 71 -8.64 -14.77 -2.47
C LYS A 71 -7.50 -14.84 -3.51
N SER A 72 -6.58 -13.90 -3.46
CA SER A 72 -5.47 -13.86 -4.41
C SER A 72 -4.25 -14.67 -3.98
N GLY A 73 -4.36 -15.45 -2.90
CA GLY A 73 -3.31 -16.40 -2.50
C GLY A 73 -2.06 -15.73 -1.96
N VAL A 74 -0.91 -16.32 -2.24
CA VAL A 74 0.39 -15.93 -1.68
C VAL A 74 1.27 -15.34 -2.77
N PHE A 75 1.65 -14.08 -2.62
CA PHE A 75 2.55 -13.39 -3.53
C PHE A 75 3.95 -13.37 -2.94
N VAL A 76 4.89 -14.07 -3.57
CA VAL A 76 6.30 -14.00 -3.19
C VAL A 76 6.92 -12.74 -3.79
N SER A 77 7.68 -11.98 -3.01
CA SER A 77 8.39 -10.77 -3.45
C SER A 77 9.73 -10.63 -2.74
N SER A 78 10.70 -10.01 -3.41
CA SER A 78 11.86 -9.40 -2.76
C SER A 78 11.53 -7.98 -2.28
N SER A 79 12.53 -7.18 -1.94
CA SER A 79 12.38 -5.82 -1.43
C SER A 79 11.51 -4.96 -2.35
N LEU A 80 10.50 -4.32 -1.77
CA LEU A 80 9.61 -3.38 -2.45
C LEU A 80 9.88 -1.96 -1.96
N PHE A 81 9.91 -1.01 -2.89
CA PHE A 81 10.19 0.39 -2.60
C PHE A 81 8.92 1.21 -2.74
N LEU A 82 8.35 1.57 -1.60
CA LEU A 82 7.18 2.44 -1.55
C LEU A 82 7.53 3.87 -1.99
N LYS A 83 6.53 4.54 -2.57
CA LYS A 83 6.58 5.96 -2.95
C LYS A 83 5.65 6.75 -2.03
N SER A 84 5.82 8.07 -2.03
CA SER A 84 4.89 8.98 -1.33
C SER A 84 3.47 8.80 -1.83
N ASP A 85 2.50 9.00 -0.93
CA ASP A 85 1.06 8.96 -1.22
C ASP A 85 0.54 7.62 -1.78
N VAL A 86 1.28 6.52 -1.56
CA VAL A 86 0.84 5.16 -1.91
C VAL A 86 0.29 4.43 -0.69
N THR A 87 -0.87 3.81 -0.85
CA THR A 87 -1.45 2.86 0.11
C THR A 87 -1.22 1.44 -0.38
N LEU A 88 -0.60 0.60 0.44
CA LEU A 88 -0.52 -0.85 0.20
C LEU A 88 -1.71 -1.53 0.87
N ARG A 89 -2.68 -2.01 0.08
CA ARG A 89 -3.90 -2.64 0.58
C ARG A 89 -3.87 -4.15 0.34
N ILE A 90 -3.65 -4.90 1.41
CA ILE A 90 -3.68 -6.37 1.39
C ILE A 90 -5.03 -6.81 1.94
N GLU A 91 -5.90 -7.32 1.06
CA GLU A 91 -7.22 -7.79 1.49
C GLU A 91 -7.17 -9.19 2.10
N ALA A 92 -8.24 -9.55 2.82
CA ALA A 92 -8.36 -10.85 3.45
C ALA A 92 -8.16 -12.00 2.45
N GLY A 93 -7.26 -12.91 2.79
CA GLY A 93 -6.90 -14.06 1.95
C GLY A 93 -5.80 -13.79 0.92
N ALA A 94 -5.24 -12.58 0.87
CA ALA A 94 -3.96 -12.32 0.22
C ALA A 94 -2.84 -12.36 1.26
N THR A 95 -1.67 -12.88 0.88
CA THR A 95 -0.45 -12.87 1.71
C THR A 95 0.70 -12.33 0.88
N LEU A 96 1.42 -11.34 1.40
CA LEU A 96 2.67 -10.88 0.82
C LEU A 96 3.83 -11.56 1.56
N GLN A 97 4.54 -12.44 0.87
CA GLN A 97 5.60 -13.25 1.44
C GLN A 97 6.96 -12.79 0.92
N GLY A 98 7.90 -12.54 1.83
CA GLY A 98 9.29 -12.28 1.46
C GLY A 98 9.97 -13.54 0.89
N THR A 99 10.69 -13.39 -0.21
CA THR A 99 11.60 -14.44 -0.71
C THR A 99 12.70 -14.73 0.32
N LYS A 100 13.24 -15.96 0.29
CA LYS A 100 14.42 -16.35 1.07
C LYS A 100 15.73 -16.14 0.31
N ASP A 101 15.63 -15.76 -0.96
CA ASP A 101 16.79 -15.49 -1.81
C ASP A 101 17.32 -14.08 -1.55
N ILE A 102 18.49 -14.02 -0.93
CA ILE A 102 19.14 -12.75 -0.55
C ILE A 102 19.78 -12.04 -1.74
N GLU A 103 20.09 -12.74 -2.83
CA GLU A 103 20.66 -12.14 -4.04
C GLU A 103 19.64 -11.22 -4.75
N LEU A 104 18.35 -11.45 -4.50
CA LEU A 104 17.25 -10.64 -5.05
C LEU A 104 16.95 -9.38 -4.22
N THR A 105 17.60 -9.22 -3.07
CA THR A 105 17.40 -8.07 -2.18
C THR A 105 18.59 -7.11 -2.30
N PRO A 106 18.40 -5.89 -2.82
CA PRO A 106 19.48 -4.92 -2.92
C PRO A 106 19.93 -4.45 -1.54
N MET A 107 21.22 -4.16 -1.40
CA MET A 107 21.79 -3.54 -0.22
C MET A 107 21.20 -2.14 -0.03
N VAL A 108 20.62 -1.88 1.15
CA VAL A 108 20.03 -0.59 1.50
C VAL A 108 20.52 -0.12 2.86
N TYR A 109 20.56 1.19 3.06
CA TYR A 109 20.86 1.76 4.36
C TYR A 109 19.78 1.36 5.37
N THR A 110 20.18 0.63 6.40
CA THR A 110 19.31 0.26 7.51
C THR A 110 19.99 0.53 8.85
N ARG A 111 19.27 0.32 9.94
CA ARG A 111 19.82 0.33 11.30
C ARG A 111 19.81 -1.07 11.88
N ARG A 112 20.96 -1.50 12.42
CA ARG A 112 21.06 -2.63 13.36
C ARG A 112 21.81 -2.13 14.59
N GLU A 113 21.31 -2.47 15.78
CA GLU A 113 21.92 -2.02 17.06
C GLU A 113 22.15 -0.50 17.11
N ALA A 114 21.19 0.29 16.63
CA ALA A 114 21.26 1.77 16.52
C ALA A 114 22.36 2.35 15.61
N VAL A 115 23.13 1.53 14.90
CA VAL A 115 24.16 1.96 13.95
C VAL A 115 23.63 1.88 12.52
N MET A 116 23.84 2.95 11.74
CA MET A 116 23.56 2.95 10.30
C MET A 116 24.58 2.07 9.60
N MET A 117 24.11 1.10 8.82
CA MET A 117 24.95 0.20 8.02
C MET A 117 24.25 -0.17 6.71
N ASP A 118 25.04 -0.61 5.73
CA ASP A 118 24.55 -1.25 4.52
C ASP A 118 24.14 -2.68 4.86
N ALA A 119 22.91 -3.08 4.52
CA ALA A 119 22.42 -4.44 4.77
C ALA A 119 21.42 -4.92 3.72
#